data_AF-A0A7Y2HEA7-F1
#
_entry.id   AF-A0A7Y2HEA7-F1
#
_cell.length_a   1.000
_cell.length_b   1.000
_cell.length_c   1.000
_cell.angle_alpha   90.00
_cell.angle_beta   90.00
_cell.angle_gamma   90.00
#
_symmetry.space_group_name_H-M   'P 1'
#
loop_
_entity.id
_entity.type
_entity.pdbx_description
1 polymer ?
#
loop_
_entity_poly.entity_id
_entity_poly.type
_entity_poly.pdbx_seq_one_letter_code
_entity_poly.pdbx_strand_id
1 'polypeptide(L)'
;MKIVTTLTVLLCLILTACGEDESCTRADWAGTYVLQDKDCLDESIEFEDLIVIEEGSGENTIIIDGEEITVTACEATALGLFELKLEGDKLKIGLIVGGCEGEYKRN
;
A
#
# COMPACT_ATOMS: atom_id res chain seq x y z
N MET A 1 25.14 -12.75 45.42
CA MET A 1 24.22 -11.72 44.87
C MET A 1 24.95 -10.92 43.78
N LYS A 2 24.98 -11.41 42.54
CA LYS A 2 25.60 -10.73 41.37
C LYS A 2 24.85 -11.02 40.05
N ILE A 3 23.58 -11.47 40.14
CA ILE A 3 22.81 -11.93 38.98
C ILE A 3 21.69 -10.93 38.62
N VAL A 4 21.37 -9.99 39.52
CA VAL A 4 20.24 -9.07 39.34
C VAL A 4 20.59 -7.86 38.46
N THR A 5 21.88 -7.55 38.27
CA THR A 5 22.32 -6.37 37.51
C THR A 5 22.56 -6.62 36.01
N THR A 6 22.57 -7.87 35.55
CA THR A 6 22.83 -8.19 34.13
C THR A 6 21.55 -8.25 33.29
N LEU A 7 20.38 -8.43 33.91
CA LEU A 7 19.11 -8.63 33.20
C LEU A 7 18.47 -7.33 32.71
N THR A 8 18.93 -6.17 33.18
CA THR A 8 18.32 -4.87 32.85
C THR A 8 18.88 -4.23 31.57
N VAL A 9 19.99 -4.75 31.03
CA VAL A 9 20.62 -4.20 29.81
C VAL A 9 20.08 -4.84 28.53
N LEU A 10 19.48 -6.04 28.62
CA LEU A 10 18.96 -6.77 27.45
C LEU A 10 17.56 -6.29 27.02
N LEU A 11 16.86 -5.49 27.85
CA LEU A 11 15.50 -5.03 27.57
C LEU A 11 15.43 -3.70 26.80
N CYS A 12 16.56 -3.02 26.58
CA CYS A 12 16.61 -1.72 25.88
C CYS A 12 16.94 -1.79 24.38
N LEU A 13 17.21 -2.98 23.81
CA LEU A 13 17.61 -3.13 22.40
C LEU A 13 16.46 -3.43 21.42
N ILE A 14 15.21 -3.46 21.90
CA ILE A 14 14.03 -3.75 21.07
C ILE A 14 13.25 -2.50 20.64
N LEU A 15 13.71 -1.28 20.96
CA LEU A 15 13.02 -0.03 20.60
C LEU A 15 13.67 0.76 19.45
N THR A 16 14.71 0.22 18.80
CA THR A 16 15.40 0.93 17.69
C THR A 16 15.35 0.21 16.35
N ALA A 17 14.42 -0.73 16.17
CA ALA A 17 14.21 -1.42 14.89
C ALA A 17 12.73 -1.40 14.49
N CYS A 18 12.12 -0.22 14.52
CA CYS A 18 10.88 0.10 13.79
C CYS A 18 11.13 1.40 13.04
N GLY A 19 12.22 1.43 12.28
CA GLY A 19 12.30 2.29 11.10
C GLY A 19 11.95 1.36 9.94
N GLU A 20 10.66 1.15 9.71
CA GLU A 20 10.16 0.33 8.62
C GLU A 20 10.60 0.97 7.31
N ASP A 21 11.67 0.46 6.73
CA ASP A 21 11.82 0.45 5.28
C ASP A 21 10.61 -0.36 4.76
N GLU A 22 9.49 0.31 4.49
CA GLU A 22 8.26 -0.32 3.96
C GLU A 22 8.55 -0.85 2.56
N SER A 23 9.11 -2.06 2.51
CA SER A 23 9.31 -2.81 1.28
C SER A 23 8.06 -3.64 1.03
N CYS A 24 7.14 -3.13 0.21
CA CYS A 24 5.98 -3.90 -0.21
C CYS A 24 6.41 -5.00 -1.20
N THR A 25 5.94 -6.22 -0.95
CA THR A 25 6.01 -7.37 -1.86
C THR A 25 4.70 -7.46 -2.65
N ARG A 26 4.67 -8.19 -3.77
CA ARG A 26 3.42 -8.40 -4.54
C ARG A 26 2.27 -8.97 -3.68
N ALA A 27 2.59 -9.79 -2.68
CA ALA A 27 1.59 -10.40 -1.80
C ALA A 27 0.95 -9.35 -0.87
N ASP A 28 1.68 -8.30 -0.52
CA ASP A 28 1.15 -7.21 0.31
C ASP A 28 0.06 -6.44 -0.41
N TRP A 29 0.03 -6.41 -1.74
CA TRP A 29 -1.01 -5.75 -2.50
C TRP A 29 -2.32 -6.55 -2.58
N ALA A 30 -2.25 -7.88 -2.50
CA ALA A 30 -3.40 -8.73 -2.73
C ALA A 30 -4.50 -8.52 -1.66
N GLY A 31 -5.73 -8.30 -2.11
CA GLY A 31 -6.86 -8.07 -1.20
C GLY A 31 -8.03 -7.36 -1.87
N THR A 32 -9.07 -7.13 -1.06
CA THR A 32 -10.23 -6.34 -1.46
C THR A 32 -10.20 -5.02 -0.72
N TYR A 33 -10.32 -3.93 -1.46
CA TYR A 33 -10.20 -2.56 -0.98
C TYR A 33 -11.53 -1.85 -1.17
N VAL A 34 -12.00 -1.17 -0.14
CA VAL A 34 -13.27 -0.43 -0.15
C VAL A 34 -12.97 1.06 -0.08
N LEU A 35 -13.56 1.83 -1.00
CA LEU A 35 -13.42 3.29 -1.04
C LEU A 35 -13.86 3.89 0.30
N GLN A 36 -13.00 4.70 0.90
CA GLN A 36 -13.27 5.40 2.15
C GLN A 36 -13.53 6.88 1.90
N ASP A 37 -12.71 7.48 1.06
CA ASP A 37 -12.76 8.91 0.77
C ASP A 37 -12.29 9.18 -0.66
N LYS A 38 -12.75 10.28 -1.23
CA LYS A 38 -12.25 10.79 -2.51
C LYS A 38 -12.20 12.31 -2.47
N ASP A 39 -11.11 12.86 -2.99
CA ASP A 39 -10.95 14.30 -3.18
C ASP A 39 -10.68 14.55 -4.66
N CYS A 40 -11.68 15.10 -5.35
CA CYS A 40 -11.61 15.40 -6.78
C CYS A 40 -12.21 16.77 -7.05
N LEU A 41 -11.45 17.59 -7.77
CA LEU A 41 -11.94 18.88 -8.26
C LEU A 41 -12.99 18.72 -9.37
N ASP A 42 -12.93 17.61 -10.09
CA ASP A 42 -13.85 17.26 -11.17
C ASP A 42 -14.73 16.08 -10.75
N GLU A 43 -16.02 16.32 -10.55
CA GLU A 43 -16.99 15.29 -10.17
C GLU A 43 -17.32 14.32 -11.30
N SER A 44 -16.85 14.56 -12.53
CA SER A 44 -17.02 13.60 -13.64
C SER A 44 -16.10 12.38 -13.52
N ILE A 45 -15.12 12.44 -12.63
CA ILE A 45 -14.21 11.32 -12.36
C ILE A 45 -14.85 10.42 -11.32
N GLU A 46 -15.13 9.18 -11.74
CA GLU A 46 -15.72 8.16 -10.88
C GLU A 46 -14.63 7.20 -10.41
N PHE A 47 -14.66 6.90 -9.11
CA PHE A 47 -13.88 5.85 -8.48
C PHE A 47 -14.80 4.67 -8.20
N GLU A 48 -14.31 3.46 -8.39
CA GLU A 48 -15.07 2.27 -8.03
C GLU A 48 -15.20 2.17 -6.51
N ASP A 49 -16.34 1.70 -6.00
CA ASP A 49 -16.52 1.52 -4.55
C ASP A 49 -15.64 0.39 -3.99
N LEU A 50 -15.26 -0.56 -4.85
CA LEU A 50 -14.55 -1.77 -4.47
C LEU A 50 -13.52 -2.12 -5.53
N ILE A 51 -12.28 -2.32 -5.11
CA ILE A 51 -11.18 -2.78 -5.96
C ILE A 51 -10.70 -4.14 -5.46
N VAL A 52 -10.54 -5.09 -6.36
CA VAL A 52 -9.90 -6.37 -6.07
C VAL A 52 -8.52 -6.39 -6.70
N ILE A 53 -7.50 -6.59 -5.87
CA ILE A 53 -6.14 -6.79 -6.33
C ILE A 53 -5.76 -8.25 -6.11
N GLU A 54 -5.33 -8.91 -7.18
CA GLU A 54 -4.80 -10.27 -7.14
C GLU A 54 -3.29 -10.28 -7.38
N GLU A 55 -2.63 -11.37 -7.00
CA GLU A 55 -1.23 -11.57 -7.36
C GLU A 55 -1.08 -11.77 -8.87
N GLY A 56 -0.14 -11.05 -9.49
CA GLY A 56 0.18 -11.23 -10.90
C GLY A 56 1.02 -12.48 -11.18
N SER A 57 1.25 -12.73 -12.47
CA SER A 57 2.01 -13.86 -12.96
C SER A 57 3.52 -13.74 -12.72
N GLY A 58 4.02 -12.52 -12.52
CA GLY A 58 5.42 -12.20 -12.23
C GLY A 58 5.69 -11.90 -10.76
N GLU A 59 6.98 -11.83 -10.41
CA GLU A 59 7.42 -11.54 -9.02
C GLU A 59 7.07 -10.11 -8.58
N ASN A 60 6.91 -9.19 -9.52
CA ASN A 60 6.61 -7.78 -9.29
C ASN A 60 5.38 -7.33 -10.09
N THR A 61 4.40 -8.22 -10.28
CA THR A 61 3.15 -7.85 -10.92
C THR A 61 1.94 -8.14 -10.03
N ILE A 62 0.91 -7.33 -10.20
CA ILE A 62 -0.42 -7.47 -9.58
C ILE A 62 -1.48 -7.41 -10.67
N ILE A 63 -2.66 -7.93 -10.41
CA ILE A 63 -3.81 -7.83 -11.33
C ILE A 63 -4.87 -6.93 -10.69
N ILE A 64 -5.29 -5.91 -11.43
CA ILE A 64 -6.38 -5.00 -11.06
C ILE A 64 -7.35 -4.98 -12.25
N ASP A 65 -8.62 -5.30 -12.01
CA ASP A 65 -9.66 -5.36 -13.05
C ASP A 65 -9.29 -6.23 -14.28
N GLY A 66 -8.49 -7.27 -14.04
CA GLY A 66 -7.98 -8.18 -15.07
C GLY A 66 -6.78 -7.64 -15.86
N GLU A 67 -6.30 -6.45 -15.57
CA GLU A 67 -5.07 -5.89 -16.13
C GLU A 67 -3.87 -6.19 -15.22
N GLU A 68 -2.79 -6.70 -15.83
CA GLU A 68 -1.55 -6.98 -15.11
C GLU A 68 -0.64 -5.74 -15.10
N ILE A 69 -0.34 -5.26 -13.89
CA ILE A 69 0.42 -4.03 -13.66
C ILE A 69 1.72 -4.36 -12.95
N THR A 70 2.81 -3.70 -13.34
CA THR A 70 4.09 -3.82 -12.66
C THR A 70 4.12 -2.92 -11.42
N VAL A 71 4.51 -3.49 -10.28
CA VAL A 71 4.75 -2.77 -9.03
C VAL A 71 6.25 -2.54 -8.83
N THR A 72 6.60 -1.39 -8.25
CA THR A 72 7.97 -1.10 -7.80
C THR A 72 7.89 -0.66 -6.34
N ALA A 73 8.36 -1.53 -5.44
CA ALA A 73 8.13 -1.37 -4.01
C ALA A 73 6.63 -1.19 -3.70
N CYS A 74 6.25 -0.09 -3.06
CA CYS A 74 4.88 0.23 -2.68
C CYS A 74 4.16 1.15 -3.68
N GLU A 75 4.68 1.28 -4.91
CA GLU A 75 4.12 2.15 -5.94
C GLU A 75 3.84 1.37 -7.23
N ALA A 76 2.81 1.79 -7.98
CA ALA A 76 2.49 1.28 -9.30
C ALA A 76 1.87 2.37 -10.17
N THR A 77 1.87 2.17 -11.49
CA THR A 77 1.19 3.07 -12.42
C THR A 77 0.25 2.26 -13.30
N ALA A 78 -1.04 2.61 -13.29
CA ALA A 78 -2.05 2.01 -14.14
C ALA A 78 -2.39 2.95 -15.30
N LEU A 79 -2.51 2.39 -16.52
CA LEU A 79 -2.91 3.10 -17.74
C LEU A 79 -2.08 4.37 -18.09
N GLY A 80 -0.94 4.58 -17.42
CA GLY A 80 -0.11 5.79 -17.56
C GLY A 80 -0.76 7.08 -17.03
N LEU A 81 -1.89 6.98 -16.32
CA LEU A 81 -2.68 8.12 -15.83
C LEU A 81 -2.87 8.08 -14.31
N PHE A 82 -2.87 6.89 -13.72
CA PHE A 82 -3.11 6.70 -12.30
C PHE A 82 -1.84 6.22 -11.60
N GLU A 83 -1.49 6.91 -10.53
CA GLU A 83 -0.49 6.47 -9.55
C GLU A 83 -1.19 5.73 -8.42
N LEU A 84 -0.70 4.55 -8.10
CA LEU A 84 -1.17 3.73 -7.01
C LEU A 84 -0.07 3.65 -5.96
N LYS A 85 -0.45 3.84 -4.70
CA LYS A 85 0.46 3.74 -3.56
C LYS A 85 -0.15 2.89 -2.46
N LEU A 86 0.59 1.89 -2.01
CA LEU A 86 0.23 1.04 -0.88
C LEU A 86 0.91 1.55 0.40
N GLU A 87 0.12 1.78 1.45
CA GLU A 87 0.60 2.21 2.77
C GLU A 87 -0.07 1.31 3.82
N GLY A 88 0.54 0.16 4.11
CA GLY A 88 -0.02 -0.87 5.00
C GLY A 88 -1.35 -1.44 4.48
N ASP A 89 -2.46 -1.14 5.17
CA ASP A 89 -3.81 -1.57 4.78
C ASP A 89 -4.54 -0.55 3.87
N LYS A 90 -3.87 0.54 3.50
CA LYS A 90 -4.44 1.61 2.68
C LYS A 90 -3.90 1.56 1.25
N LEU A 91 -4.80 1.71 0.28
CA LEU A 91 -4.46 1.93 -1.11
C LEU A 91 -4.88 3.35 -1.49
N LYS A 92 -3.94 4.16 -1.97
CA LYS A 92 -4.20 5.47 -2.55
C LYS A 92 -4.10 5.37 -4.06
N ILE A 93 -5.10 5.91 -4.76
CA ILE A 93 -5.11 6.01 -6.22
C ILE A 93 -5.27 7.48 -6.59
N GLY A 94 -4.27 8.05 -7.24
CA GLY A 94 -4.27 9.44 -7.66
C GLY A 94 -4.11 9.58 -9.16
N LEU A 95 -4.75 10.58 -9.75
CA LEU A 95 -4.47 11.02 -11.11
C LEU A 95 -3.17 11.83 -11.14
N ILE A 96 -2.23 11.42 -11.99
CA ILE A 96 -0.95 12.12 -12.20
C ILE A 96 -1.18 13.59 -12.60
N VAL A 97 -2.27 13.85 -13.33
CA VAL A 97 -2.68 15.18 -13.78
C VAL A 97 -4.14 15.39 -13.44
N GLY A 98 -4.45 16.48 -12.73
CA GLY A 98 -5.82 16.89 -12.43
C GLY A 98 -6.19 16.85 -10.95
N GLY A 99 -5.33 16.30 -10.08
CA GLY A 99 -5.49 16.39 -8.62
C GLY A 99 -6.78 15.76 -8.12
N CYS A 100 -7.00 14.50 -8.49
CA CYS A 100 -8.13 13.70 -8.02
C CYS A 100 -7.56 12.41 -7.43
N GLU A 101 -7.89 12.16 -6.17
CA GLU A 101 -7.35 11.07 -5.36
C GLU A 101 -8.49 10.30 -4.69
N GLY A 102 -8.37 8.97 -4.65
CA GLY A 102 -9.23 8.06 -3.90
C GLY A 102 -8.41 7.31 -2.85
N GLU A 103 -8.89 7.28 -1.61
CA GLU A 103 -8.33 6.46 -0.54
C GLU A 103 -9.23 5.25 -0.29
N TYR A 104 -8.64 4.07 -0.35
CA TYR A 104 -9.30 2.80 -0.09
C TYR A 104 -8.67 2.12 1.11
N LYS A 105 -9.49 1.31 1.80
CA LYS A 105 -9.04 0.50 2.93
C LYS A 105 -9.28 -0.98 2.65
N ARG A 106 -8.28 -1.80 2.96
CA ARG A 106 -8.39 -3.26 2.88
C ARG A 106 -9.41 -3.78 3.88
N ASN A 107 -10.31 -4.64 3.42
CA ASN A 107 -11.31 -5.32 4.24
C ASN A 107 -10.77 -6.61 4.88
#